data_AF-A0A7S1SS76-F1
#
_entry.id   AF-A0A7S1SS76-F1
#
_cell.length_a   1.000
_cell.length_b   1.000
_cell.length_c   1.000
_cell.angle_alpha   90.00
_cell.angle_beta   90.00
_cell.angle_gamma   90.00
#
_symmetry.space_group_name_H-M   'P 1'
#
loop_
_entity.id
_entity.type
_entity.pdbx_description
1 polymer ?
#
loop_
_entity_poly.entity_id
_entity_poly.type
_entity_poly.pdbx_seq_one_letter_code
_entity_poly.pdbx_strand_id
1 'polypeptide(L)'
;ANCYQVTDETCQALAELTQLTHLDLSMCHQIGDQGLGCLDTLGQLRLCKLMGLWTLTDAGLSRFIRNVPSTTFLDVRKCERISPQVLSKEFRDKRSSLRYILSDRQ
;
A
#
# COMPACT_ATOMS: atom_id res chain seq x y z
N ALA A 1 -9.88 11.07 6.03
CA ALA A 1 -10.21 11.08 7.48
C ALA A 1 -8.93 10.80 8.24
N ASN A 2 -8.70 11.40 9.41
CA ASN A 2 -7.54 11.06 10.24
C ASN A 2 -7.87 9.78 11.02
N CYS A 3 -7.24 8.68 10.65
CA CYS A 3 -7.54 7.34 11.17
C CYS A 3 -6.55 6.97 12.26
N TYR A 4 -6.70 7.58 13.44
CA TYR A 4 -5.82 7.33 14.60
C TYR A 4 -6.13 6.03 15.36
N GLN A 5 -7.17 5.31 14.97
CA GLN A 5 -7.59 4.03 15.59
C GLN A 5 -7.43 2.84 14.64
N VAL A 6 -7.00 3.09 13.40
CA VAL A 6 -6.73 2.03 12.43
C VAL A 6 -5.26 1.64 12.58
N THR A 7 -5.03 0.48 13.16
CA THR A 7 -3.71 -0.12 13.42
C THR A 7 -3.50 -1.37 12.58
N ASP A 8 -2.29 -1.93 12.64
CA ASP A 8 -1.96 -3.20 12.01
C ASP A 8 -2.93 -4.34 12.43
N GLU A 9 -3.39 -4.35 13.69
CA GLU A 9 -4.35 -5.35 14.18
C GLU A 9 -5.71 -5.21 13.48
N THR A 10 -6.15 -3.98 13.21
CA THR A 10 -7.42 -3.74 12.51
C THR A 10 -7.37 -4.15 11.03
N CYS A 11 -6.17 -4.23 10.43
CA CYS A 11 -6.00 -4.70 9.06
C CYS A 11 -6.34 -6.19 8.89
N GLN A 12 -6.32 -6.99 9.95
CA GLN A 12 -6.74 -8.41 9.87
C GLN A 12 -8.22 -8.54 9.48
N ALA A 13 -9.08 -7.70 10.03
CA ALA A 13 -10.50 -7.70 9.66
C ALA A 13 -10.72 -7.26 8.21
N LEU A 14 -9.86 -6.37 7.68
CA LEU A 14 -9.91 -5.96 6.28
C LEU A 14 -9.47 -7.09 5.33
N ALA A 15 -8.55 -7.95 5.76
CA ALA A 15 -8.05 -9.08 4.98
C ALA A 15 -9.13 -10.11 4.62
N GLU A 16 -10.19 -10.21 5.42
CA GLU A 16 -11.34 -11.09 5.19
C GLU A 16 -12.24 -10.60 4.05
N LEU A 17 -12.13 -9.32 3.66
CA LEU A 17 -12.94 -8.71 2.61
C LEU A 17 -12.35 -8.99 1.22
N THR A 18 -12.21 -10.27 0.87
CA THR A 18 -11.52 -10.77 -0.35
C THR A 18 -12.03 -10.22 -1.68
N GLN A 19 -13.26 -9.69 -1.71
CA GLN A 19 -13.89 -9.08 -2.87
C GLN A 19 -13.60 -7.57 -3.00
N LEU A 20 -12.80 -6.99 -2.11
CA LEU A 20 -12.42 -5.57 -2.19
C LEU A 20 -11.65 -5.28 -3.46
N THR A 21 -12.09 -4.25 -4.17
CA THR A 21 -11.42 -3.71 -5.36
C THR A 21 -10.77 -2.35 -5.11
N HIS A 22 -11.24 -1.63 -4.09
CA HIS A 22 -10.78 -0.30 -3.73
C HIS A 22 -10.59 -0.21 -2.21
N LEU A 23 -9.42 0.23 -1.79
CA LEU A 23 -9.10 0.45 -0.38
C LEU A 23 -8.37 1.78 -0.21
N ASP A 24 -8.78 2.55 0.79
CA ASP A 24 -8.16 3.81 1.17
C ASP A 24 -7.78 3.76 2.65
N LEU A 25 -6.47 3.73 2.91
CA LEU A 25 -5.84 3.76 4.23
C LEU A 25 -5.07 5.07 4.44
N SER A 26 -5.37 6.11 3.66
CA SER A 26 -4.67 7.38 3.76
C SER A 26 -4.78 7.96 5.17
N MET A 27 -3.66 8.49 5.69
CA MET A 27 -3.54 9.07 7.03
C MET A 27 -3.82 8.07 8.18
N CYS A 28 -3.82 6.76 7.92
CA CYS A 28 -3.84 5.72 8.95
C CYS A 28 -2.44 5.52 9.51
N HIS A 29 -1.92 6.54 10.20
CA HIS A 29 -0.53 6.62 10.63
C HIS A 29 -0.05 5.30 11.29
N GLN A 30 -0.85 4.64 12.12
CA GLN A 30 -0.39 3.44 12.82
C GLN A 30 -0.22 2.18 11.95
N ILE A 31 -0.52 2.24 10.64
CA ILE A 31 -0.32 1.14 9.71
C ILE A 31 1.10 1.13 9.16
N GLY A 32 1.84 0.06 9.48
CA GLY A 32 3.18 -0.19 8.96
C GLY A 32 3.24 -1.39 8.02
N ASP A 33 4.45 -1.95 7.88
CA ASP A 33 4.70 -3.09 7.02
C ASP A 33 3.89 -4.33 7.42
N GLN A 34 3.57 -4.52 8.71
CA GLN A 34 2.78 -5.68 9.15
C GLN A 34 1.31 -5.52 8.78
N GLY A 35 0.71 -4.35 9.03
CA GLY A 35 -0.68 -4.09 8.67
C GLY A 35 -0.92 -4.15 7.17
N LEU A 36 0.02 -3.63 6.35
CA LEU A 36 -0.08 -3.79 4.90
C LEU A 36 0.03 -5.28 4.48
N GLY A 37 0.74 -6.11 5.25
CA GLY A 37 0.91 -7.54 4.98
C GLY A 37 -0.32 -8.38 5.26
N CYS A 38 -1.16 -7.96 6.19
CA CYS A 38 -2.47 -8.57 6.36
C CYS A 38 -3.31 -8.50 5.07
N LEU A 39 -3.10 -7.49 4.24
CA LEU A 39 -3.86 -7.26 3.01
C LEU A 39 -3.36 -8.07 1.81
N ASP A 40 -2.34 -8.90 2.00
CA ASP A 40 -1.76 -9.75 0.95
C ASP A 40 -2.80 -10.75 0.38
N THR A 41 -3.88 -11.03 1.13
CA THR A 41 -4.99 -11.90 0.72
C THR A 41 -5.99 -11.23 -0.22
N LEU A 42 -5.94 -9.91 -0.39
CA LEU A 42 -6.92 -9.14 -1.18
C LEU A 42 -6.68 -9.27 -2.69
N GLY A 43 -6.81 -10.49 -3.21
CA GLY A 43 -6.51 -10.84 -4.60
C GLY A 43 -7.31 -10.07 -5.66
N GLN A 44 -8.41 -9.40 -5.29
CA GLN A 44 -9.19 -8.56 -6.21
C GLN A 44 -8.87 -7.06 -6.15
N LEU A 45 -7.96 -6.63 -5.27
CA LEU A 45 -7.69 -5.21 -5.05
C LEU A 45 -7.08 -4.57 -6.30
N ARG A 46 -7.72 -3.52 -6.83
CA ARG A 46 -7.28 -2.79 -8.02
C ARG A 46 -6.72 -1.41 -7.69
N LEU A 47 -7.26 -0.75 -6.67
CA LEU A 47 -6.88 0.59 -6.25
C LEU A 47 -6.58 0.58 -4.75
N CYS A 48 -5.37 1.01 -4.39
CA CYS A 48 -4.94 1.12 -3.00
C CYS A 48 -4.37 2.52 -2.74
N LYS A 49 -4.90 3.23 -1.76
CA LYS A 49 -4.34 4.51 -1.30
C LYS A 49 -3.73 4.34 0.08
N LEU A 50 -2.44 4.66 0.17
CA LEU A 50 -1.59 4.53 1.34
C LEU A 50 -0.98 5.89 1.70
N MET A 51 -1.60 7.00 1.30
CA MET A 51 -1.00 8.33 1.46
C MET A 51 -0.79 8.65 2.95
N GLY A 52 0.42 9.09 3.32
CA GLY A 52 0.71 9.51 4.70
C GLY A 52 0.94 8.37 5.70
N LEU A 53 1.25 7.15 5.23
CA LEU A 53 1.69 6.07 6.11
C LEU A 53 3.17 6.24 6.48
N TRP A 54 3.42 6.97 7.57
CA TRP A 54 4.76 7.31 8.10
C TRP A 54 5.62 6.12 8.59
N THR A 55 5.01 4.96 8.92
CA THR A 55 5.72 3.76 9.40
C THR A 55 5.98 2.75 8.30
N LEU A 56 5.29 2.86 7.17
CA LEU A 56 5.43 1.96 6.01
C LEU A 56 6.78 2.16 5.33
N THR A 57 7.49 1.07 5.03
CA THR A 57 8.82 1.08 4.42
C THR A 57 8.83 0.44 3.02
N ASP A 58 9.92 0.65 2.29
CA ASP A 58 10.17 0.00 1.00
C ASP A 58 9.99 -1.52 1.05
N ALA A 59 10.36 -2.16 2.17
CA ALA A 59 10.24 -3.61 2.32
C ALA A 59 8.77 -4.06 2.37
N GLY A 60 7.95 -3.40 3.19
CA GLY A 60 6.51 -3.68 3.25
C GLY A 60 5.81 -3.40 1.93
N LEU A 61 6.14 -2.29 1.28
CA LEU A 61 5.55 -1.94 0.00
C LEU A 61 5.94 -2.91 -1.12
N SER A 62 7.21 -3.30 -1.20
CA SER A 62 7.71 -4.29 -2.17
C SER A 62 7.02 -5.65 -1.97
N ARG A 63 6.83 -6.08 -0.71
CA ARG A 63 6.08 -7.31 -0.39
C ARG A 63 4.64 -7.23 -0.89
N PHE A 64 3.93 -6.15 -0.59
CA PHE A 64 2.54 -5.94 -1.02
C PHE A 64 2.41 -5.94 -2.55
N ILE A 65 3.32 -5.27 -3.26
CA ILE A 65 3.37 -5.27 -4.74
C ILE A 65 3.74 -6.65 -5.32
N ARG A 66 4.26 -7.59 -4.55
CA ARG A 66 4.46 -8.96 -5.04
C ARG A 66 3.26 -9.85 -4.74
N ASN A 67 2.64 -9.68 -3.58
CA ASN A 67 1.58 -10.56 -3.10
C ASN A 67 0.19 -10.19 -3.64
N VAL A 68 -0.03 -8.93 -4.04
CA VAL A 68 -1.35 -8.45 -4.53
C VAL A 68 -1.32 -8.03 -6.01
N PRO A 69 -1.01 -8.95 -6.96
CA PRO A 69 -0.72 -8.67 -8.39
C PRO A 69 -1.82 -7.89 -9.13
N SER A 70 -3.05 -7.97 -8.62
CA SER A 70 -4.21 -7.27 -9.16
C SER A 70 -4.17 -5.75 -8.99
N THR A 71 -3.36 -5.20 -8.07
CA THR A 71 -3.32 -3.76 -7.84
C THR A 71 -2.77 -3.04 -9.08
N THR A 72 -3.57 -2.11 -9.61
CA THR A 72 -3.25 -1.32 -10.82
C THR A 72 -3.03 0.16 -10.52
N PHE A 73 -3.46 0.62 -9.34
CA PHE A 73 -3.25 1.98 -8.89
C PHE A 73 -2.82 1.99 -7.43
N LEU A 74 -1.74 2.72 -7.17
CA LEU A 74 -1.16 2.88 -5.84
C LEU A 74 -0.85 4.35 -5.55
N ASP A 75 -1.33 4.88 -4.43
CA ASP A 75 -0.97 6.21 -3.96
C ASP A 75 -0.14 6.12 -2.68
N VAL A 76 1.13 6.53 -2.74
CA VAL A 76 2.08 6.51 -1.60
C VAL A 76 2.64 7.91 -1.35
N ARG A 77 1.91 8.96 -1.72
CA ARG A 77 2.28 10.33 -1.37
C ARG A 77 2.43 10.49 0.13
N LYS A 78 3.34 11.36 0.58
CA LYS A 78 3.61 11.62 2.01
C LYS A 78 4.02 10.39 2.83
N CYS A 79 4.40 9.28 2.19
CA CYS A 79 5.08 8.17 2.86
C CYS A 79 6.58 8.44 2.89
N GLU A 80 7.07 9.05 3.97
CA GLU A 80 8.44 9.55 4.07
C GLU A 80 9.52 8.46 3.99
N ARG A 81 9.15 7.22 4.32
CA ARG A 81 10.03 6.05 4.32
C ARG A 81 9.93 5.20 3.04
N ILE A 82 9.22 5.70 2.02
CA ILE A 82 9.15 5.09 0.69
C ILE A 82 10.07 5.84 -0.27
N SER A 83 10.99 5.11 -0.89
CA SER A 83 11.90 5.63 -1.89
C SER A 83 11.30 5.53 -3.30
N PRO A 84 11.53 6.50 -4.21
CA PRO A 84 11.14 6.36 -5.61
C PRO A 84 11.74 5.11 -6.28
N GLN A 85 12.89 4.64 -5.78
CA GLN A 85 13.62 3.51 -6.31
C GLN A 85 12.85 2.19 -6.15
N VAL A 86 12.09 2.00 -5.06
CA VAL A 86 11.33 0.75 -4.87
C VAL A 86 10.24 0.59 -5.93
N LEU A 87 9.50 1.65 -6.23
CA LEU A 87 8.42 1.61 -7.23
C LEU A 87 8.97 1.43 -8.64
N SER A 88 10.06 2.14 -8.98
CA SER A 88 10.70 1.97 -10.29
C SER A 88 11.26 0.57 -10.49
N LYS A 89 11.78 -0.07 -9.43
CA LYS A 89 12.23 -1.46 -9.45
C LYS A 89 11.07 -2.42 -9.68
N GLU A 90 10.00 -2.35 -8.89
CA GLU A 90 8.87 -3.27 -9.05
C GLU A 90 8.12 -3.07 -10.39
N PHE A 91 8.07 -1.84 -10.90
CA PHE A 91 7.51 -1.55 -12.23
C PHE A 91 8.34 -2.20 -13.35
N ARG A 92 9.68 -2.11 -13.25
CA ARG A 92 10.60 -2.75 -14.21
C ARG A 92 10.53 -4.28 -14.13
N ASP A 93 10.38 -4.81 -12.92
CA ASP A 93 10.59 -6.23 -12.68
C ASP A 93 9.41 -7.13 -13.06
N LYS A 94 8.15 -6.64 -13.14
CA LYS A 94 7.00 -7.49 -13.59
C LYS A 94 5.61 -6.84 -13.74
N ARG A 95 5.39 -5.53 -13.49
CA ARG A 95 4.03 -4.93 -13.53
C ARG A 95 3.91 -3.73 -14.47
N SER A 96 3.80 -4.00 -15.78
CA SER A 96 3.61 -2.96 -16.80
C SER A 96 2.32 -2.13 -16.67
N SER A 97 1.32 -2.62 -15.91
CA SER A 97 0.03 -1.94 -15.71
C SER A 97 -0.09 -1.18 -14.38
N LEU A 98 0.88 -1.29 -13.47
CA LEU A 98 0.81 -0.63 -12.16
C LEU A 98 1.11 0.87 -12.31
N ARG A 99 0.10 1.70 -12.11
CA ARG A 99 0.26 3.15 -11.96
C ARG A 99 0.49 3.50 -10.50
N TYR A 100 1.37 4.45 -10.25
CA TYR A 100 1.61 4.95 -8.90
C TYR A 100 1.69 6.47 -8.85
N ILE A 101 1.39 7.03 -7.68
CA ILE A 101 1.65 8.43 -7.36
C ILE A 101 2.59 8.46 -6.15
N LEU A 102 3.71 9.16 -6.30
CA LEU A 102 4.68 9.46 -5.25
C LEU A 102 4.73 10.98 -5.07
N SER A 103 5.09 11.47 -3.88
CA SER A 103 5.38 12.89 -3.69
C SER A 103 6.57 13.30 -4.56
N ASP A 104 6.43 14.36 -5.36
CA ASP A 104 7.58 15.01 -5.97
C ASP A 104 8.50 15.48 -4.84
N ARG A 105 9.74 14.99 -4.84
CA ARG A 105 10.78 15.61 -4.02
C ARG A 105 11.06 16.96 -4.66
N GLN A 106 10.68 18.05 -4.00
CA GLN A 106 11.27 19.36 -4.26
C GLN A 106 12.78 19.31 -4.01
#